data_AF-A0AAF0QFD7-F1
#
_entry.id   AF-A0AAF0QFD7-F1
#
_cell.length_a   1.000
_cell.length_b   1.000
_cell.length_c   1.000
_cell.angle_alpha   90.00
_cell.angle_beta   90.00
_cell.angle_gamma   90.00
#
_symmetry.space_group_name_H-M   'P 1'
#
loop_
_entity.id
_entity.type
_entity.pdbx_description
1 polymer ?
#
loop_
_entity_poly.entity_id
_entity_poly.type
_entity_poly.pdbx_seq_one_letter_code
_entity_poly.pdbx_strand_id
1 'polypeptide(L)'
;MGLKGKLTAAMEAKCGGHSIHDIIHTNTHHVSTISPLINQFEIHEGETIKIGSVVSWHYNDAGQKKIMKQIIEAIDPHKKSSCWKVIEGDVLEMYSSFTYLISFEPQWSMLTIEYEKKT
;
A
#
# COMPACT_ATOMS: atom_id res chain seq x y z
N MET A 1 16.11 17.56 -11.33
CA MET A 1 15.71 17.05 -10.00
C MET A 1 14.21 17.13 -9.96
N GLY A 2 13.51 16.02 -9.71
CA GLY A 2 12.05 15.98 -9.76
C GLY A 2 11.42 16.73 -8.58
N LEU A 3 10.12 17.03 -8.69
CA LEU A 3 9.38 17.68 -7.61
C LEU A 3 8.99 16.64 -6.55
N LYS A 4 9.53 16.78 -5.34
CA LYS A 4 9.19 15.94 -4.19
C LYS A 4 7.92 16.43 -3.50
N GLY A 5 7.06 15.50 -3.11
CA GLY A 5 5.80 15.76 -2.44
C GLY A 5 5.48 14.73 -1.36
N LYS A 6 4.64 15.13 -0.42
CA LYS A 6 4.12 14.30 0.64
C LYS A 6 2.63 14.57 0.83
N LEU A 7 1.82 13.52 0.81
CA LEU A 7 0.39 13.57 1.10
C LEU A 7 0.11 12.67 2.29
N THR A 8 -0.64 13.15 3.28
CA THR A 8 -1.05 12.34 4.44
C THR A 8 -2.56 12.42 4.59
N ALA A 9 -3.19 11.25 4.70
CA ALA A 9 -4.61 11.09 4.99
C ALA A 9 -4.77 10.30 6.29
N ALA A 10 -5.66 10.75 7.16
CA ALA A 10 -6.07 10.04 8.36
C ALA A 10 -7.57 9.76 8.28
N MET A 11 -7.96 8.51 8.51
CA MET A 11 -9.34 8.06 8.42
C MET A 11 -9.74 7.35 9.70
N GLU A 12 -10.86 7.76 10.28
CA GLU A 12 -11.46 7.04 11.39
C GLU A 12 -12.14 5.77 10.88
N ALA A 13 -11.83 4.63 11.49
CA ALA A 13 -12.41 3.35 11.17
C ALA A 13 -13.38 2.93 12.27
N LYS A 14 -14.68 2.90 11.96
CA LYS A 14 -15.72 2.46 12.93
C LYS A 14 -15.50 1.03 13.44
N CYS A 15 -14.88 0.16 12.63
CA CYS A 15 -14.49 -1.20 13.02
C CYS A 15 -13.17 -1.26 13.80
N GLY A 16 -12.55 -0.11 14.10
CA GLY A 16 -11.22 0.02 14.67
C GLY A 16 -10.11 -0.10 13.63
N GLY A 17 -9.04 0.68 13.79
CA GLY A 17 -7.89 0.67 12.86
C GLY A 17 -7.12 -0.66 12.90
N HIS A 18 -7.14 -1.38 14.03
CA HIS A 18 -6.54 -2.71 14.14
C HIS A 18 -7.19 -3.73 13.19
N SER A 19 -8.49 -3.65 12.97
CA SER A 19 -9.18 -4.54 12.02
C SER A 19 -8.67 -4.34 10.59
N ILE A 20 -8.33 -3.10 10.21
CA ILE A 20 -7.76 -2.79 8.90
C ILE A 20 -6.30 -3.24 8.82
N HIS A 21 -5.52 -3.07 9.89
CA HIS A 21 -4.17 -3.61 9.97
C HIS A 21 -4.14 -5.12 9.68
N ASP A 22 -5.04 -5.89 10.30
CA ASP A 22 -5.07 -7.34 10.16
C ASP A 22 -5.44 -7.77 8.73
N ILE A 23 -6.32 -7.01 8.06
CA ILE A 23 -6.63 -7.19 6.64
C ILE A 23 -5.39 -6.94 5.78
N ILE A 24 -4.66 -5.85 6.01
CA ILE A 24 -3.51 -5.50 5.17
C ILE A 24 -2.30 -6.42 5.40
N HIS A 25 -2.06 -6.87 6.64
CA HIS A 25 -0.85 -7.63 6.97
C HIS A 25 -1.03 -9.15 6.99
N THR A 26 -2.19 -9.64 7.42
CA THR A 26 -2.41 -11.08 7.62
C THR A 26 -3.32 -11.67 6.54
N ASN A 27 -4.31 -10.89 6.11
CA ASN A 27 -5.42 -11.36 5.29
C ASN A 27 -5.52 -10.62 3.95
N THR A 28 -4.37 -10.23 3.39
CA THR A 28 -4.31 -9.31 2.24
C THR A 28 -4.96 -9.88 0.98
N HIS A 29 -5.01 -11.20 0.86
CA HIS A 29 -5.71 -11.91 -0.21
C HIS A 29 -7.24 -11.67 -0.20
N HIS A 30 -7.84 -11.29 0.92
CA HIS A 30 -9.25 -10.93 1.01
C HIS A 30 -9.56 -9.51 0.50
N VAL A 31 -8.54 -8.67 0.25
CA VAL A 31 -8.76 -7.26 -0.13
C VAL A 31 -9.53 -7.14 -1.45
N SER A 32 -9.30 -8.03 -2.42
CA SER A 32 -10.06 -8.05 -3.69
C SER A 32 -11.54 -8.41 -3.52
N THR A 33 -11.89 -9.09 -2.42
CA THR A 33 -13.30 -9.38 -2.07
C THR A 33 -13.94 -8.21 -1.34
N ILE A 34 -13.16 -7.44 -0.57
CA ILE A 34 -13.63 -6.32 0.25
C ILE A 34 -13.79 -5.05 -0.60
N SER A 35 -12.87 -4.80 -1.53
CA SER A 35 -12.83 -3.58 -2.34
C SER A 35 -12.95 -3.90 -3.83
N PRO A 36 -14.01 -3.43 -4.53
CA PRO A 36 -14.17 -3.67 -5.96
C PRO A 36 -13.14 -2.91 -6.81
N LEU A 37 -12.40 -1.97 -6.22
CA LEU A 37 -11.30 -1.27 -6.88
C LEU A 37 -10.06 -2.14 -7.02
N ILE A 38 -9.90 -3.16 -6.17
CA ILE A 38 -8.78 -4.09 -6.24
C ILE A 38 -9.27 -5.37 -6.91
N ASN A 39 -8.68 -5.68 -8.06
CA ASN A 39 -9.00 -6.87 -8.82
C ASN A 39 -8.27 -8.09 -8.24
N GLN A 40 -7.00 -7.92 -7.87
CA GLN A 40 -6.16 -9.03 -7.43
C GLN A 40 -4.99 -8.53 -6.59
N PHE A 41 -4.58 -9.35 -5.64
CA PHE A 41 -3.35 -9.18 -4.85
C PHE A 41 -2.50 -10.44 -4.98
N GLU A 42 -1.19 -10.27 -5.20
CA GLU A 42 -0.24 -11.37 -5.37
C GLU A 42 1.02 -11.14 -4.52
N ILE A 43 1.52 -12.22 -3.91
CA ILE A 43 2.83 -12.26 -3.27
C ILE A 43 3.75 -13.04 -4.22
N HIS A 44 4.86 -12.44 -4.64
CA HIS A 44 5.76 -13.05 -5.64
C HIS A 44 6.67 -14.12 -5.04
N GLU A 45 6.97 -14.02 -3.74
CA GLU A 45 7.82 -14.98 -3.03
C GLU A 45 7.31 -15.26 -1.61
N GLY A 46 7.10 -16.54 -1.30
CA GLY A 46 6.56 -17.00 -0.02
C GLY A 46 5.03 -16.86 0.08
N GLU A 47 4.50 -17.17 1.26
CA GLU A 47 3.04 -17.18 1.51
C GLU A 47 2.57 -15.99 2.35
N THR A 48 3.49 -15.30 3.02
CA THR A 48 3.19 -14.23 3.97
C THR A 48 4.03 -12.99 3.70
N ILE A 49 3.49 -11.84 4.09
CA ILE A 49 4.16 -10.55 3.93
C ILE A 49 5.20 -10.37 5.02
N LYS A 50 6.46 -10.18 4.61
CA LYS A 50 7.60 -9.85 5.48
C LYS A 50 8.41 -8.72 4.87
N ILE A 51 9.33 -8.17 5.65
CA ILE A 51 10.30 -7.20 5.14
C ILE A 51 11.10 -7.87 3.99
N GLY A 52 11.22 -7.17 2.87
CA GLY A 52 11.82 -7.67 1.63
C GLY A 52 10.86 -8.42 0.70
N SER A 53 9.62 -8.74 1.13
CA SER A 53 8.62 -9.35 0.24
C SER A 53 8.31 -8.42 -0.93
N VAL A 54 8.16 -9.02 -2.11
CA VAL A 54 7.66 -8.35 -3.31
C VAL A 54 6.21 -8.75 -3.54
N VAL A 55 5.34 -7.77 -3.72
CA VAL A 55 3.90 -7.95 -3.87
C VAL A 55 3.37 -7.15 -5.06
N SER A 56 2.27 -7.58 -5.67
CA SER A 56 1.59 -6.84 -6.74
C SER A 56 0.12 -6.61 -6.43
N TRP A 57 -0.34 -5.41 -6.75
CA TRP A 57 -1.74 -5.03 -6.78
C TRP A 57 -2.19 -4.84 -8.21
N HIS A 58 -3.26 -5.51 -8.59
CA HIS A 58 -4.02 -5.21 -9.79
C HIS A 58 -5.26 -4.43 -9.38
N TYR A 59 -5.44 -3.23 -9.93
CA TYR A 59 -6.50 -2.32 -9.52
C TYR A 59 -7.12 -1.59 -10.71
N ASN A 60 -8.35 -1.13 -10.52
CA ASN A 60 -9.05 -0.30 -11.49
C ASN A 60 -8.91 1.18 -11.10
N ASP A 61 -8.40 1.98 -12.03
CA ASP A 61 -8.31 3.44 -11.89
C ASP A 61 -9.01 4.09 -13.10
N ALA A 62 -10.06 4.86 -12.83
CA ALA A 62 -10.90 5.49 -13.85
C ALA A 62 -11.37 4.53 -14.98
N GLY A 63 -11.65 3.27 -14.63
CA GLY A 63 -12.10 2.24 -15.58
C GLY A 63 -10.98 1.51 -16.34
N GLN A 64 -9.71 1.85 -16.09
CA GLN A 64 -8.56 1.17 -16.66
C GLN A 64 -7.90 0.25 -15.62
N LYS A 65 -7.55 -0.97 -16.05
CA LYS A 65 -6.78 -1.89 -15.22
C LYS A 65 -5.33 -1.42 -15.16
N LYS A 66 -4.81 -1.29 -13.96
CA LYS A 66 -3.43 -0.89 -13.65
C LYS A 66 -2.79 -1.90 -12.70
N ILE A 67 -1.48 -1.88 -12.67
CA ILE A 67 -0.63 -2.74 -11.86
C ILE A 67 0.29 -1.86 -11.03
N MET A 68 0.49 -2.25 -9.78
CA MET A 68 1.48 -1.65 -8.90
C MET A 68 2.21 -2.76 -8.15
N LYS A 69 3.52 -2.87 -8.41
CA LYS A 69 4.39 -3.82 -7.73
C LYS A 69 5.21 -3.10 -6.69
N GLN A 70 5.29 -3.67 -5.50
CA GLN A 70 5.89 -3.05 -4.34
C GLN A 70 6.86 -4.00 -3.64
N ILE A 71 7.86 -3.42 -3.00
CA ILE A 71 8.70 -4.09 -2.00
C ILE A 71 8.36 -3.55 -0.61
N ILE A 72 8.25 -4.44 0.36
CA ILE A 72 8.05 -4.06 1.76
C ILE A 72 9.39 -3.70 2.38
N GLU A 73 9.64 -2.43 2.61
CA GLU A 73 10.93 -1.97 3.16
C GLU A 73 10.98 -2.04 4.69
N ALA A 74 9.83 -1.91 5.36
CA ALA A 74 9.76 -1.96 6.82
C ALA A 74 8.40 -2.42 7.33
N ILE A 75 8.39 -3.08 8.48
CA ILE A 75 7.21 -3.43 9.27
C ILE A 75 7.56 -3.19 10.75
N ASP A 76 6.75 -2.44 11.46
CA ASP A 76 6.84 -2.24 12.91
C ASP A 76 5.56 -2.81 13.55
N PRO A 77 5.62 -4.03 14.11
CA PRO A 77 4.46 -4.66 14.75
C PRO A 77 3.97 -3.92 16.00
N HIS A 78 4.85 -3.22 16.71
CA HIS A 78 4.49 -2.48 17.92
C HIS A 78 3.70 -1.23 17.58
N LYS A 79 4.14 -0.48 16.56
CA LYS A 79 3.44 0.70 16.05
C LYS A 79 2.33 0.36 15.04
N LYS A 80 2.19 -0.91 14.69
CA LYS A 80 1.30 -1.40 13.62
C LYS A 80 1.46 -0.54 12.36
N SER A 81 2.69 -0.41 11.90
CA SER A 81 3.02 0.40 10.73
C SER A 81 3.91 -0.34 9.74
N SER A 82 3.89 0.09 8.49
CA SER A 82 4.69 -0.51 7.42
C SER A 82 5.01 0.47 6.30
N CYS A 83 6.12 0.21 5.61
CA CYS A 83 6.63 0.98 4.48
C CYS A 83 6.65 0.12 3.21
N TRP A 84 5.97 0.58 2.17
CA TRP A 84 5.76 -0.13 0.92
C TRP A 84 6.23 0.76 -0.23
N LYS A 85 7.32 0.40 -0.87
CA LYS A 85 7.90 1.17 -1.98
C LYS A 85 7.51 0.57 -3.30
N VAL A 86 7.01 1.40 -4.21
CA VAL A 86 6.69 0.98 -5.58
C VAL A 86 7.99 0.79 -6.36
N ILE A 87 8.13 -0.38 -6.97
CA ILE A 87 9.31 -0.76 -7.77
C ILE A 87 8.99 -0.97 -9.25
N GLU A 88 7.72 -1.20 -9.59
CA GLU A 88 7.25 -1.41 -10.96
C GLU A 88 5.75 -1.07 -11.05
N GLY A 89 5.25 -0.78 -12.25
CA GLY A 89 3.82 -0.54 -12.52
C GLY A 89 3.49 0.88 -12.97
N ASP A 90 2.22 1.09 -13.32
CA ASP A 90 1.71 2.28 -14.02
C ASP A 90 1.92 3.58 -13.22
N VAL A 91 1.97 3.50 -11.89
CA VAL A 91 2.26 4.66 -11.02
C VAL A 91 3.61 5.28 -11.38
N LEU A 92 4.62 4.47 -11.70
CA LEU A 92 5.95 4.96 -12.03
C LEU A 92 6.04 5.59 -13.42
N GLU A 93 4.98 5.60 -14.23
CA GLU A 93 4.95 6.39 -15.47
C GLU A 93 4.95 7.89 -15.20
N MET A 94 4.30 8.31 -14.11
CA MET A 94 4.19 9.72 -13.69
C MET A 94 5.20 10.10 -12.59
N TYR A 95 5.64 9.14 -11.79
CA TYR A 95 6.49 9.37 -10.63
C TYR A 95 7.83 8.63 -10.76
N SER A 96 8.93 9.29 -10.39
CA SER A 96 10.26 8.66 -10.33
C SER A 96 10.43 7.84 -9.04
N SER A 97 9.70 8.18 -7.99
CA SER A 97 9.58 7.38 -6.78
C SER A 97 8.19 7.53 -6.17
N PHE A 98 7.70 6.47 -5.55
CA PHE A 98 6.40 6.44 -4.89
C PHE A 98 6.45 5.44 -3.73
N THR A 99 6.16 5.92 -2.52
CA THR A 99 6.25 5.13 -1.28
C THR A 99 5.01 5.35 -0.44
N TYR A 100 4.44 4.26 0.07
CA TYR A 100 3.33 4.27 1.01
C TYR A 100 3.84 3.95 2.41
N LEU A 101 3.50 4.81 3.36
CA LEU A 101 3.70 4.62 4.78
C LEU A 101 2.32 4.47 5.41
N ILE A 102 2.05 3.29 5.96
CA ILE A 102 0.75 2.96 6.55
C ILE A 102 0.95 2.78 8.04
N SER A 103 0.07 3.34 8.87
CA SER A 103 0.08 3.10 10.32
C SER A 103 -1.32 3.04 10.90
N PHE A 104 -1.51 2.21 11.91
CA PHE A 104 -2.80 1.96 12.51
C PHE A 104 -2.80 2.25 14.00
N GLU A 105 -3.67 3.16 14.40
CA GLU A 105 -4.04 3.40 15.79
C GLU A 105 -5.38 2.71 16.10
N PRO A 106 -5.80 2.57 17.36
CA PRO A 106 -7.00 1.82 17.71
C PRO A 106 -8.27 2.25 16.94
N GLN A 107 -8.43 3.54 16.65
CA GLN A 107 -9.58 4.10 15.92
C GLN A 107 -9.22 4.69 14.55
N TRP A 108 -7.93 4.88 14.25
CA TRP A 108 -7.49 5.61 13.06
C TRP A 108 -6.60 4.77 12.18
N SER A 109 -6.75 4.94 10.87
CA SER A 109 -5.82 4.47 9.85
C SER A 109 -5.17 5.69 9.20
N MET A 110 -3.85 5.74 9.20
CA MET A 110 -3.11 6.79 8.53
C MET A 110 -2.39 6.22 7.31
N LEU A 111 -2.55 6.91 6.19
CA LEU A 111 -1.85 6.66 4.94
C LEU A 111 -1.04 7.90 4.60
N THR A 112 0.27 7.76 4.51
CA THR A 112 1.15 8.78 3.97
C THR A 112 1.74 8.28 2.66
N ILE A 113 1.73 9.14 1.65
CA ILE A 113 2.34 8.91 0.35
C ILE A 113 3.47 9.89 0.19
N GLU A 114 4.69 9.39 0.00
CA GLU A 114 5.87 10.18 -0.35
C GLU A 114 6.24 9.87 -1.79
N TYR A 115 6.36 10.90 -2.62
CA TYR A 115 6.57 10.74 -4.06
C TYR A 115 7.51 11.80 -4.64
N GLU A 116 8.12 11.48 -5.78
CA GLU A 116 8.84 12.43 -6.61
C GLU A 116 8.26 12.36 -8.04
N LYS A 117 7.81 13.49 -8.59
CA LYS A 117 7.25 13.55 -9.95
C LYS A 117 8.36 13.47 -10.99
N LYS A 118 8.10 12.76 -12.09
CA LYS A 118 8.93 12.85 -13.29
C LYS A 118 8.84 14.26 -13.87
N THR A 119 9.96 14.74 -14.37
CA THR A 119 10.09 16.06 -15.03
C THR A 119 10.12 15.86 -16.53
#